data_AF-A0A0F2QXA9-F1
#
_entry.id   AF-A0A0F2QXA9-F1
#
_cell.length_a   1.000
_cell.length_b   1.000
_cell.length_c   1.000
_cell.angle_alpha   90.00
_cell.angle_beta   90.00
_cell.angle_gamma   90.00
#
_symmetry.space_group_name_H-M   'P 1'
#
loop_
_entity.id
_entity.type
_entity.pdbx_description
1 polymer ?
#
loop_
_entity_poly.entity_id
_entity_poly.type
_entity_poly.pdbx_seq_one_letter_code
_entity_poly.pdbx_strand_id
1 'polypeptide(L)'
;MADEKAKQKPLWLRIEEMLSELDPQAVSEQNLEATIQRLAGELDREEYKVSKYGGRLLELRWAVDDMRAVGRPLLKDFNDAIASFTLEDMDDPYLVANRVIDDVGKTWPKLKISERRVVVIHTVEQTRLDLLVAKAMELPGDGGIRLLIEQKVTPEVIIDRMGITKEKLAQVNAEIEKERAERVRVANLLQAVEGKPDEERVKHLLTNNVSENLILEMANVGQGAIDTAKQAMEAEMKEKQRLEEEAAARKKAEAAGPALEDIPPDEMLEYIASIRDIFEFSDQEKEIRVMCEQSSIPKALVDIAVSEPGRLDELEKAAQG
;
A
#
# COMPACT_ATOMS: atom_id res chain seq x y z
N MET A 1 -31.01 -4.17 -8.64
CA MET A 1 -32.09 -3.72 -9.55
C MET A 1 -31.55 -2.58 -10.39
N ALA A 2 -31.24 -2.84 -11.65
CA ALA A 2 -31.23 -1.85 -12.72
C ALA A 2 -31.25 -2.64 -14.04
N ASP A 3 -32.45 -2.80 -14.57
CA ASP A 3 -32.69 -3.21 -15.95
C ASP A 3 -32.28 -2.03 -16.84
N GLU A 4 -30.97 -1.83 -17.05
CA GLU A 4 -30.47 -0.95 -18.10
C GLU A 4 -30.56 -1.70 -19.43
N LYS A 5 -31.79 -1.83 -19.94
CA LYS A 5 -31.96 -1.72 -21.40
C LYS A 5 -31.24 -0.45 -21.80
N ALA A 6 -30.15 -0.57 -22.54
CA ALA A 6 -29.37 0.55 -23.07
C ALA A 6 -30.37 1.61 -23.58
N LYS A 7 -30.49 2.73 -22.86
CA LYS A 7 -31.42 3.79 -23.23
C LYS A 7 -31.04 4.22 -24.64
N GLN A 8 -32.00 4.16 -25.56
CA GLN A 8 -31.83 4.64 -26.92
C GLN A 8 -31.17 6.03 -26.87
N LYS A 9 -30.11 6.24 -27.66
CA LYS A 9 -29.39 7.51 -27.70
C LYS A 9 -30.39 8.66 -27.96
N PRO A 10 -30.14 9.87 -27.43
CA PRO A 10 -30.96 11.02 -27.77
C PRO A 10 -30.99 11.26 -29.28
N LEU A 11 -32.17 11.56 -29.84
CA LEU A 11 -32.38 11.74 -31.28
C LEU A 11 -31.38 12.73 -31.88
N TRP A 12 -31.19 13.90 -31.26
CA TRP A 12 -30.25 14.91 -31.74
C TRP A 12 -28.82 14.37 -31.91
N LEU A 13 -28.34 13.53 -30.98
CA LEU A 13 -26.99 12.98 -31.04
C LEU A 13 -26.88 11.98 -32.18
N ARG A 14 -27.91 11.13 -32.37
CA ARG A 14 -27.94 10.19 -33.48
C ARG A 14 -28.00 10.89 -34.84
N ILE A 15 -28.75 11.99 -34.94
CA ILE A 15 -28.77 12.84 -36.13
C ILE A 15 -27.35 13.34 -36.44
N GLU A 16 -26.66 13.93 -35.46
CA GLU A 16 -25.31 14.47 -35.67
C GLU A 16 -24.25 13.39 -36.00
N GLU A 17 -24.39 12.18 -35.44
CA GLU A 17 -23.56 11.02 -35.85
C GLU A 17 -23.76 10.71 -37.33
N MET A 18 -25.01 10.62 -37.79
CA MET A 18 -25.31 10.37 -39.20
C MET A 18 -24.83 11.51 -40.10
N LEU A 19 -24.99 12.77 -39.67
CA LEU A 19 -24.49 13.94 -40.42
C LEU A 19 -22.96 13.93 -40.55
N SER A 20 -22.25 13.41 -39.56
CA SER A 20 -20.79 13.30 -39.58
C SER A 20 -20.29 12.25 -40.58
N GLU A 21 -21.12 11.28 -40.94
CA GLU A 21 -20.83 10.24 -41.94
C GLU A 21 -21.22 10.66 -43.38
N LEU A 22 -21.89 11.81 -43.55
CA LEU A 22 -22.36 12.26 -44.86
C LEU A 22 -21.26 12.90 -45.70
N ASP A 23 -21.31 12.63 -47.01
CA ASP A 23 -20.61 13.44 -48.01
C ASP A 23 -21.18 14.87 -48.00
N PRO A 24 -20.35 15.92 -47.89
CA PRO A 24 -20.78 17.31 -48.03
C PRO A 24 -21.62 17.61 -49.28
N GLN A 25 -21.44 16.87 -50.38
CA GLN A 25 -22.24 17.04 -51.61
C GLN A 25 -23.68 16.52 -51.48
N ALA A 26 -23.94 15.61 -50.52
CA ALA A 26 -25.26 15.05 -50.26
C ALA A 26 -26.24 16.09 -49.69
N VAL A 27 -25.75 17.18 -49.10
CA VAL A 27 -26.56 18.28 -48.56
C VAL A 27 -26.61 19.51 -49.48
N SER A 28 -26.27 19.34 -50.76
CA SER A 28 -26.48 20.38 -51.78
C SER A 28 -27.98 20.63 -52.02
N GLU A 29 -28.34 21.82 -52.52
CA GLU A 29 -29.76 22.21 -52.71
C GLU A 29 -30.56 21.20 -53.56
N GLN A 30 -29.92 20.60 -54.56
CA GLN A 30 -30.55 19.63 -55.45
C GLN A 30 -30.83 18.29 -54.77
N ASN A 31 -30.03 17.93 -53.76
CA ASN A 31 -30.09 16.63 -53.08
C ASN A 31 -30.70 16.71 -51.67
N LEU A 32 -30.95 17.92 -51.16
CA LEU A 32 -31.31 18.19 -49.77
C LEU A 32 -32.54 17.39 -49.30
N GLU A 33 -33.65 17.48 -50.03
CA GLU A 33 -34.90 16.80 -49.62
C GLU A 33 -34.75 15.27 -49.73
N ALA A 34 -34.08 14.78 -50.77
CA ALA A 34 -33.81 13.34 -50.93
C ALA A 34 -32.94 12.81 -49.77
N THR A 35 -31.93 13.58 -49.35
CA THR A 35 -31.07 13.25 -48.21
C THR A 35 -31.86 13.28 -46.90
N ILE A 36 -32.68 14.29 -46.64
CA ILE A 36 -33.52 14.37 -45.43
C ILE A 36 -34.50 13.17 -45.36
N GLN A 37 -35.15 12.81 -46.46
CA GLN A 37 -36.06 11.66 -46.50
C GLN A 37 -35.32 10.34 -46.26
N ARG A 38 -34.12 10.19 -46.83
CA ARG A 38 -33.27 9.02 -46.59
C ARG A 38 -32.87 8.92 -45.12
N LEU A 39 -32.36 10.00 -44.52
CA LEU A 39 -31.98 10.04 -43.11
C LEU A 39 -33.17 9.78 -42.18
N ALA A 40 -34.34 10.36 -42.46
CA ALA A 40 -35.55 10.10 -41.70
C ALA A 40 -35.95 8.61 -41.77
N GLY A 41 -35.86 7.99 -42.95
CA GLY A 41 -36.14 6.57 -43.13
C GLY A 41 -35.11 5.64 -42.46
N GLU A 42 -33.86 6.05 -42.32
CA GLU A 42 -32.84 5.34 -41.54
C GLU A 42 -33.12 5.46 -40.03
N LEU A 43 -33.42 6.67 -39.54
CA LEU A 43 -33.80 6.91 -38.14
C LEU A 43 -35.09 6.18 -37.76
N ASP A 44 -36.04 6.04 -38.68
CA ASP A 44 -37.26 5.25 -38.45
C ASP A 44 -36.99 3.76 -38.24
N ARG A 45 -36.00 3.19 -38.95
CA ARG A 45 -35.58 1.80 -38.77
C ARG A 45 -34.96 1.57 -37.39
N GLU A 46 -34.36 2.61 -36.82
CA GLU A 46 -33.85 2.64 -35.44
C GLU A 46 -34.94 3.03 -34.43
N GLU A 47 -36.22 2.98 -34.80
CA GLU A 47 -37.39 3.27 -33.96
C GLU A 47 -37.52 4.74 -33.48
N TYR A 48 -36.74 5.68 -34.02
CA TYR A 48 -36.88 7.10 -33.69
C TYR A 48 -38.14 7.74 -34.30
N LYS A 49 -38.86 7.08 -35.22
CA LYS A 49 -40.15 7.53 -35.75
C LYS A 49 -40.13 8.98 -36.27
N VAL A 50 -39.01 9.42 -36.85
CA VAL A 50 -38.77 10.77 -37.35
C VAL A 50 -39.77 11.17 -38.42
N SER A 51 -40.09 10.28 -39.38
CA SER A 51 -41.08 10.61 -40.43
C SER A 51 -42.52 10.68 -39.91
N LYS A 52 -42.79 10.03 -38.77
CA LYS A 52 -44.13 9.90 -38.19
C LYS A 52 -44.49 11.05 -37.24
N TYR A 53 -43.50 11.82 -36.78
CA TYR A 53 -43.70 12.94 -35.86
C TYR A 53 -43.08 14.21 -36.42
N GLY A 54 -43.92 15.18 -36.79
CA GLY A 54 -43.48 16.44 -37.42
C GLY A 54 -42.41 17.20 -36.62
N GLY A 55 -42.47 17.18 -35.29
CA GLY A 55 -41.43 17.79 -34.44
C GLY A 55 -40.06 17.15 -34.59
N ARG A 56 -39.99 15.82 -34.72
CA ARG A 56 -38.74 15.07 -34.93
C ARG A 56 -38.18 15.28 -36.33
N LEU A 57 -39.06 15.36 -37.33
CA LEU A 57 -38.67 15.71 -38.69
C LEU A 57 -38.11 17.15 -38.77
N LEU A 58 -38.72 18.10 -38.06
CA LEU A 58 -38.22 19.47 -37.96
C LEU A 58 -36.85 19.51 -37.29
N GLU A 59 -36.63 18.73 -36.23
CA GLU A 59 -35.33 18.62 -35.58
C GLU A 59 -34.23 18.14 -36.54
N LEU A 60 -34.50 17.11 -37.35
CA LEU A 60 -33.59 16.65 -38.41
C LEU A 60 -33.33 17.75 -39.46
N ARG A 61 -34.37 18.41 -39.96
CA ARG A 61 -34.23 19.50 -40.94
C ARG A 61 -33.35 20.62 -40.40
N TRP A 62 -33.61 21.04 -39.17
CA TRP A 62 -32.85 22.08 -38.49
C TRP A 62 -31.39 21.71 -38.28
N ALA A 63 -31.06 20.45 -37.98
CA ALA A 63 -29.69 20.00 -37.85
C ALA A 63 -28.97 20.03 -39.22
N VAL A 64 -29.63 19.59 -40.29
CA VAL A 64 -29.09 19.66 -41.66
C VAL A 64 -28.87 21.12 -42.09
N ASP A 65 -29.82 22.01 -41.82
CA ASP A 65 -29.70 23.43 -42.16
C ASP A 65 -28.56 24.10 -41.38
N ASP A 66 -28.42 23.82 -40.07
CA ASP A 66 -27.31 24.33 -39.26
C ASP A 66 -25.96 23.80 -39.80
N MET A 67 -25.85 22.50 -40.13
CA MET A 67 -24.66 21.89 -40.75
C MET A 67 -24.29 22.58 -42.07
N ARG A 68 -25.27 22.87 -42.92
CA ARG A 68 -25.04 23.58 -44.19
C ARG A 68 -24.57 25.01 -43.96
N ALA A 69 -25.15 25.72 -43.00
CA ALA A 69 -24.78 27.10 -42.68
C ALA A 69 -23.36 27.20 -42.11
N VAL A 70 -22.98 26.26 -41.23
CA VAL A 70 -21.65 26.24 -40.58
C VAL A 70 -20.60 25.56 -41.47
N GLY A 71 -21.01 24.73 -42.42
CA GLY A 71 -20.16 23.98 -43.37
C GLY A 71 -19.55 22.70 -42.79
N ARG A 72 -19.97 22.27 -41.60
CA ARG A 72 -19.50 21.07 -40.89
C ARG A 72 -20.52 20.67 -39.81
N PRO A 73 -20.55 19.41 -39.36
CA PRO A 73 -21.50 18.95 -38.34
C PRO A 73 -21.12 19.42 -36.93
N LEU A 74 -22.10 19.51 -36.02
CA LEU A 74 -21.88 19.93 -34.63
C LEU A 74 -20.93 18.98 -33.91
N LEU A 75 -21.08 17.68 -34.15
CA LEU A 75 -20.31 16.65 -33.46
C LEU A 75 -18.81 16.78 -33.72
N LYS A 76 -18.40 17.35 -34.87
CA LYS A 76 -17.00 17.65 -35.14
C LYS A 76 -16.46 18.70 -34.17
N ASP A 77 -17.11 19.87 -34.09
CA ASP A 77 -16.67 20.94 -33.18
C ASP A 77 -16.75 20.51 -31.71
N PHE A 78 -17.74 19.70 -31.37
CA PHE A 78 -17.90 19.12 -30.04
C PHE A 78 -16.76 18.16 -29.68
N ASN A 79 -16.44 17.21 -30.56
CA ASN A 79 -15.34 16.25 -30.32
C ASN A 79 -13.98 16.95 -30.31
N ASP A 80 -13.75 17.91 -31.21
CA ASP A 80 -12.51 18.72 -31.23
C ASP A 80 -12.36 19.51 -29.91
N ALA A 81 -13.45 20.07 -29.39
CA ALA A 81 -13.44 20.76 -28.10
C ALA A 81 -13.12 19.81 -26.94
N ILE A 82 -13.75 18.63 -26.89
CA ILE A 82 -13.48 17.62 -25.86
C ILE A 82 -12.03 17.12 -25.93
N ALA A 83 -11.51 16.85 -27.12
CA ALA A 83 -10.15 16.35 -27.33
C ALA A 83 -9.06 17.37 -26.94
N SER A 84 -9.41 18.66 -26.82
CA SER A 84 -8.48 19.70 -26.38
C SER A 84 -8.18 19.67 -24.88
N PHE A 85 -9.01 18.99 -24.08
CA PHE A 85 -8.84 18.90 -22.64
C PHE A 85 -7.93 17.73 -22.25
N THR A 86 -7.06 17.98 -21.27
CA THR A 86 -6.23 16.96 -20.66
C THR A 86 -6.96 16.28 -19.50
N LEU A 87 -6.38 15.20 -18.97
CA LEU A 87 -6.92 14.53 -17.78
C LEU A 87 -7.01 15.48 -16.57
N GLU A 88 -6.04 16.38 -16.41
CA GLU A 88 -5.97 17.37 -15.33
C GLU A 88 -7.07 18.42 -15.47
N ASP A 89 -7.38 18.83 -16.70
CA ASP A 89 -8.49 19.77 -16.95
C ASP A 89 -9.85 19.16 -16.59
N MET A 90 -9.98 17.83 -16.67
CA MET A 90 -11.22 17.09 -16.46
C MET A 90 -11.48 16.69 -14.99
N ASP A 91 -10.74 17.22 -14.02
CA ASP A 91 -11.01 16.96 -12.60
C ASP A 91 -12.39 17.47 -12.13
N ASP A 92 -12.95 18.49 -12.80
CA ASP A 92 -14.35 18.91 -12.65
C ASP A 92 -15.11 18.74 -13.99
N PRO A 93 -15.77 17.58 -14.19
CA PRO A 93 -16.53 17.30 -15.41
C PRO A 93 -17.67 18.30 -15.67
N TYR A 94 -18.25 18.89 -14.62
CA TYR A 94 -19.35 19.86 -14.77
C TYR A 94 -18.83 21.19 -15.30
N LEU A 95 -17.68 21.62 -14.79
CA LEU A 95 -17.01 22.84 -15.25
C LEU A 95 -16.53 22.72 -16.69
N VAL A 96 -15.93 21.57 -17.05
CA VAL A 96 -15.54 21.29 -18.44
C VAL A 96 -16.77 21.23 -19.35
N ALA A 97 -17.83 20.54 -18.94
CA ALA A 97 -19.07 20.49 -19.72
C ALA A 97 -19.68 21.89 -19.95
N ASN A 98 -19.66 22.77 -18.94
CA ASN A 98 -20.13 24.15 -19.12
C ASN A 98 -19.26 24.92 -20.12
N ARG A 99 -17.92 24.79 -20.06
CA ARG A 99 -17.01 25.41 -21.03
C ARG A 99 -17.30 24.93 -22.45
N VAL A 100 -17.45 23.62 -22.65
CA VAL A 100 -17.82 23.04 -23.96
C VAL A 100 -19.14 23.61 -24.45
N ILE A 101 -20.18 23.66 -23.60
CA ILE A 101 -21.50 24.19 -23.97
C ILE A 101 -21.42 25.68 -24.31
N ASP A 102 -20.63 26.47 -23.57
CA ASP A 102 -20.51 27.90 -23.79
C ASP A 102 -19.73 28.22 -25.06
N ASP A 103 -18.64 27.52 -25.32
CA ASP A 103 -17.77 27.77 -26.47
C ASP A 103 -18.36 27.19 -27.76
N VAL A 104 -18.68 25.90 -27.78
CA VAL A 104 -19.30 25.26 -28.95
C VAL A 104 -20.69 25.84 -29.19
N GLY A 105 -21.42 26.20 -28.12
CA GLY A 105 -22.74 26.80 -28.23
C GLY A 105 -22.77 28.22 -28.78
N LYS A 106 -21.64 28.90 -28.96
CA LYS A 106 -21.57 30.17 -29.73
C LYS A 106 -21.88 29.91 -31.21
N THR A 107 -21.36 28.83 -31.76
CA THR A 107 -21.59 28.37 -33.12
C THR A 107 -22.89 27.56 -33.21
N TRP A 108 -23.20 26.78 -32.17
CA TRP A 108 -24.30 25.84 -32.13
C TRP A 108 -25.29 26.13 -30.99
N PRO A 109 -26.15 27.17 -31.09
CA PRO A 109 -27.01 27.61 -29.98
C PRO A 109 -27.91 26.51 -29.39
N LYS A 110 -28.32 25.52 -30.19
CA LYS A 110 -29.13 24.37 -29.75
C LYS A 110 -28.39 23.48 -28.74
N LEU A 111 -27.06 23.52 -28.67
CA LEU A 111 -26.28 22.81 -27.65
C LEU A 111 -26.55 23.33 -26.23
N LYS A 112 -26.97 24.59 -26.08
CA LYS A 112 -27.26 25.23 -24.79
C LYS A 112 -28.59 24.81 -24.18
N ILE A 113 -29.40 24.02 -24.88
CA ILE A 113 -30.67 23.50 -24.37
C ILE A 113 -30.37 22.56 -23.19
N SER A 114 -31.14 22.70 -22.12
CA SER A 114 -30.95 21.97 -20.86
C SER A 114 -30.89 20.44 -21.04
N GLU A 115 -31.67 19.90 -21.96
CA GLU A 115 -31.72 18.46 -22.27
C GLU A 115 -30.38 17.92 -22.81
N ARG A 116 -29.63 18.73 -23.57
CA ARG A 116 -28.33 18.32 -24.13
C ARG A 116 -27.22 18.35 -23.09
N ARG A 117 -27.36 19.17 -22.04
CA ARG A 117 -26.35 19.33 -20.98
C ARG A 117 -26.00 18.00 -20.29
N VAL A 118 -27.00 17.16 -20.01
CA VAL A 118 -26.79 15.85 -19.37
C VAL A 118 -25.90 14.95 -20.24
N VAL A 119 -26.13 14.97 -21.55
CA VAL A 119 -25.35 14.19 -22.52
C VAL A 119 -23.92 14.70 -22.61
N VAL A 120 -23.73 16.03 -22.62
CA VAL A 120 -22.39 16.63 -22.62
C VAL A 120 -21.62 16.23 -21.36
N ILE A 121 -22.22 16.38 -20.17
CA ILE A 121 -21.60 15.96 -18.90
C ILE A 121 -21.20 14.50 -18.96
N HIS A 122 -22.11 13.62 -19.37
CA HIS A 122 -21.82 12.19 -19.47
C HIS A 122 -20.67 11.91 -20.45
N THR A 123 -20.60 12.62 -21.58
CA THR A 123 -19.52 12.44 -22.56
C THR A 123 -18.17 12.87 -21.98
N VAL A 124 -18.14 13.98 -21.23
CA VAL A 124 -16.92 14.44 -20.54
C VAL A 124 -16.49 13.42 -19.48
N GLU A 125 -17.41 12.90 -18.69
CA GLU A 125 -17.13 11.85 -17.69
C GLU A 125 -16.57 10.57 -18.33
N GLN A 126 -17.15 10.13 -19.45
CA GLN A 126 -16.65 8.97 -20.20
C GLN A 126 -15.26 9.25 -20.80
N THR A 127 -15.03 10.43 -21.36
CA THR A 127 -13.73 10.80 -21.92
C THR A 127 -12.65 10.83 -20.83
N ARG A 128 -12.97 11.39 -19.65
CA ARG A 128 -12.07 11.36 -18.50
C ARG A 128 -11.73 9.92 -18.09
N LEU A 129 -12.74 9.06 -18.05
CA LEU A 129 -12.55 7.64 -17.74
C LEU A 129 -11.67 6.95 -18.79
N ASP A 130 -11.87 7.22 -20.08
CA ASP A 130 -11.03 6.68 -21.16
C ASP A 130 -9.57 7.13 -21.02
N LEU A 131 -9.34 8.41 -20.71
CA LEU A 131 -8.00 8.95 -20.46
C LEU A 131 -7.35 8.31 -19.21
N LEU A 132 -8.13 8.10 -18.13
CA LEU A 132 -7.65 7.40 -16.93
C LEU A 132 -7.26 5.96 -17.22
N VAL A 133 -8.10 5.24 -17.98
CA VAL A 133 -7.84 3.85 -18.36
C VAL A 133 -6.61 3.77 -19.26
N ALA A 134 -6.48 4.67 -20.24
CA ALA A 134 -5.29 4.74 -21.09
C ALA A 134 -4.01 4.94 -20.26
N LYS A 135 -4.02 5.91 -19.34
CA LYS A 135 -2.92 6.15 -18.40
C LYS A 135 -2.64 4.93 -17.50
N ALA A 136 -3.69 4.24 -17.04
CA ALA A 136 -3.55 3.05 -16.21
C ALA A 136 -2.91 1.88 -16.97
N MET A 137 -3.23 1.71 -18.26
CA MET A 137 -2.64 0.67 -19.12
C MET A 137 -1.15 0.90 -19.41
N GLU A 138 -0.67 2.14 -19.35
CA GLU A 138 0.76 2.47 -19.51
C GLU A 138 1.59 2.14 -18.26
N LEU A 139 0.96 1.97 -17.10
CA LEU A 139 1.67 1.70 -15.85
C LEU A 139 2.05 0.20 -15.73
N PRO A 140 3.28 -0.11 -15.30
CA PRO A 140 3.73 -1.49 -15.18
C PRO A 140 3.06 -2.21 -13.99
N GLY A 141 2.85 -3.52 -14.15
CA GLY A 141 2.34 -4.39 -13.10
C GLY A 141 0.95 -3.97 -12.60
N ASP A 142 0.79 -3.91 -11.28
CA ASP A 142 -0.48 -3.54 -10.65
C ASP A 142 -0.66 -2.02 -10.48
N GLY A 143 0.28 -1.22 -10.99
CA GLY A 143 0.25 0.24 -10.87
C GLY A 143 -1.01 0.86 -11.49
N GLY A 144 -1.45 0.35 -12.64
CA GLY A 144 -2.68 0.80 -13.30
C GLY A 144 -3.93 0.53 -12.46
N ILE A 145 -4.03 -0.66 -11.88
CA ILE A 145 -5.16 -1.06 -11.02
C ILE A 145 -5.20 -0.18 -9.77
N ARG A 146 -4.04 0.05 -9.13
CA ARG A 146 -3.89 0.92 -7.97
C ARG A 146 -4.35 2.35 -8.27
N LEU A 147 -3.93 2.92 -9.41
CA LEU A 147 -4.34 4.26 -9.84
C LEU A 147 -5.88 4.37 -9.97
N LEU A 148 -6.53 3.40 -10.63
CA LEU A 148 -7.98 3.44 -10.83
C LEU A 148 -8.76 3.31 -9.52
N ILE A 149 -8.27 2.48 -8.58
CA ILE A 149 -8.85 2.37 -7.23
C ILE A 149 -8.73 3.70 -6.48
N GLU A 150 -7.56 4.36 -6.54
CA GLU A 150 -7.34 5.65 -5.90
C GLU A 150 -8.23 6.75 -6.49
N GLN A 151 -8.44 6.72 -7.81
CA GLN A 151 -9.37 7.60 -8.53
C GLN A 151 -10.85 7.23 -8.33
N LYS A 152 -11.15 6.26 -7.45
CA LYS A 152 -12.50 5.82 -7.07
C LYS A 152 -13.34 5.32 -8.25
N VAL A 153 -12.70 4.73 -9.26
CA VAL A 153 -13.41 4.06 -10.35
C VAL A 153 -14.07 2.79 -9.81
N THR A 154 -15.29 2.49 -10.26
CA THR A 154 -16.05 1.36 -9.75
C THR A 154 -15.39 0.02 -10.12
N PRO A 155 -15.44 -1.00 -9.25
CA PRO A 155 -14.82 -2.31 -9.51
C PRO A 155 -15.22 -2.93 -10.85
N GLU A 156 -16.50 -2.84 -11.21
CA GLU A 156 -17.05 -3.39 -12.45
C GLU A 156 -16.40 -2.74 -13.68
N VAL A 157 -16.27 -1.41 -13.66
CA VAL A 157 -15.64 -0.67 -14.76
C VAL A 157 -14.16 -0.99 -14.87
N ILE A 158 -13.45 -1.14 -13.74
CA ILE A 158 -12.03 -1.53 -13.75
C ILE A 158 -11.88 -2.92 -14.38
N ILE A 159 -12.70 -3.88 -13.96
CA ILE A 159 -12.68 -5.26 -14.51
C ILE A 159 -12.89 -5.24 -16.01
N ASP A 160 -13.95 -4.57 -16.46
CA ASP A 160 -14.36 -4.57 -17.88
C ASP A 160 -13.34 -3.82 -18.75
N ARG A 161 -12.87 -2.65 -18.31
CA ARG A 161 -11.97 -1.80 -19.10
C ARG A 161 -10.52 -2.28 -19.08
N MET A 162 -10.05 -2.86 -17.98
CA MET A 162 -8.69 -3.41 -17.88
C MET A 162 -8.61 -4.86 -18.36
N GLY A 163 -9.73 -5.54 -18.58
CA GLY A 163 -9.77 -6.95 -18.97
C GLY A 163 -9.19 -7.89 -17.91
N ILE A 164 -9.33 -7.54 -16.62
CA ILE A 164 -8.80 -8.32 -15.49
C ILE A 164 -9.91 -9.15 -14.83
N THR A 165 -9.53 -10.12 -13.98
CA THR A 165 -10.52 -10.90 -13.23
C THR A 165 -10.88 -10.25 -11.89
N LYS A 166 -12.02 -10.67 -11.31
CA LYS A 166 -12.44 -10.24 -9.96
C LYS A 166 -11.43 -10.61 -8.89
N GLU A 167 -10.80 -11.77 -9.03
CA GLU A 167 -9.78 -12.27 -8.10
C GLU A 167 -8.54 -11.38 -8.12
N LYS A 168 -8.10 -10.96 -9.32
CA LYS A 168 -6.95 -10.05 -9.44
C LYS A 168 -7.23 -8.69 -8.80
N LEU A 169 -8.42 -8.12 -9.02
CA LEU A 169 -8.82 -6.87 -8.39
C LEU A 169 -8.91 -7.01 -6.86
N ALA A 170 -9.42 -8.15 -6.35
CA ALA A 170 -9.48 -8.42 -4.92
C ALA A 170 -8.08 -8.55 -4.29
N GLN A 171 -7.13 -9.19 -4.99
CA GLN A 171 -5.74 -9.28 -4.54
C GLN A 171 -5.13 -7.88 -4.36
N VAL A 172 -5.23 -7.02 -5.38
CA VAL A 172 -4.64 -5.67 -5.33
C VAL A 172 -5.29 -4.83 -4.22
N ASN A 173 -6.62 -4.93 -4.04
CA ASN A 173 -7.29 -4.27 -2.91
C ASN A 173 -6.77 -4.76 -1.56
N ALA A 174 -6.57 -6.06 -1.39
CA ALA A 174 -6.04 -6.61 -0.14
C ALA A 174 -4.60 -6.12 0.15
N GLU A 175 -3.78 -5.96 -0.89
CA GLU A 175 -2.43 -5.37 -0.76
C GLU A 175 -2.49 -3.89 -0.35
N ILE A 176 -3.34 -3.09 -1.01
CA ILE A 176 -3.54 -1.68 -0.66
C ILE A 176 -4.03 -1.54 0.79
N GLU A 177 -4.97 -2.37 1.23
CA GLU A 177 -5.49 -2.32 2.60
C GLU A 177 -4.42 -2.73 3.63
N LYS A 178 -3.56 -3.71 3.33
CA LYS A 178 -2.40 -4.04 4.18
C LYS A 178 -1.43 -2.86 4.27
N GLU A 179 -1.12 -2.21 3.15
CA GLU A 179 -0.24 -1.04 3.12
C GLU A 179 -0.84 0.14 3.93
N ARG A 180 -2.14 0.38 3.80
CA ARG A 180 -2.85 1.41 4.59
C ARG A 180 -2.86 1.09 6.07
N ALA A 181 -3.15 -0.16 6.45
CA ALA A 181 -3.13 -0.59 7.85
C ALA A 181 -1.73 -0.45 8.45
N GLU A 182 -0.69 -0.80 7.69
CA GLU A 182 0.69 -0.62 8.11
C GLU A 182 1.05 0.86 8.28
N ARG A 183 0.65 1.74 7.36
CA ARG A 183 0.82 3.20 7.50
C ARG A 183 0.12 3.74 8.75
N VAL A 184 -1.10 3.29 9.04
CA VAL A 184 -1.81 3.66 10.27
C VAL A 184 -1.07 3.18 11.51
N ARG A 185 -0.54 1.95 11.50
CA ARG A 185 0.30 1.43 12.58
C ARG A 185 1.54 2.29 12.80
N VAL A 186 2.25 2.65 11.72
CA VAL A 186 3.44 3.51 11.77
C VAL A 186 3.10 4.92 12.26
N ALA A 187 1.98 5.49 11.84
CA ALA A 187 1.51 6.79 12.34
C ALA A 187 1.29 6.76 13.87
N ASN A 188 0.66 5.71 14.38
CA ASN A 188 0.45 5.54 15.83
C ASN A 188 1.78 5.38 16.58
N LEU A 189 2.75 4.66 16.02
CA LEU A 189 4.10 4.55 16.59
C LEU A 189 4.81 5.89 16.62
N LEU A 190 4.71 6.68 15.55
CA LEU A 190 5.29 8.02 15.46
C LEU A 190 4.69 8.99 16.49
N GLN A 191 3.38 8.87 16.76
CA GLN A 191 2.72 9.66 17.79
C GLN A 191 3.25 9.37 19.20
N ALA A 192 3.59 8.12 19.50
CA ALA A 192 4.17 7.73 20.80
C ALA A 192 5.57 8.32 21.05
N VAL A 193 6.26 8.73 19.99
CA VAL A 193 7.61 9.33 20.03
C VAL A 193 7.63 10.78 19.53
N GLU A 194 6.48 11.45 19.58
CA GLU A 194 6.36 12.84 19.18
C GLU A 194 7.26 13.74 20.05
N GLY A 195 8.01 14.64 19.41
CA GLY A 195 8.95 15.56 20.07
C GLY A 195 10.30 14.96 20.46
N LYS A 196 10.54 13.67 20.19
CA LYS A 196 11.85 13.03 20.41
C LYS A 196 12.83 13.29 19.25
N PRO A 197 14.15 13.18 19.49
CA PRO A 197 15.14 13.29 18.41
C PRO A 197 14.97 12.16 17.39
N ASP A 198 15.42 12.40 16.16
CA ASP A 198 15.27 11.45 15.05
C ASP A 198 15.89 10.09 15.34
N GLU A 199 17.01 10.04 16.06
CA GLU A 199 17.63 8.78 16.47
C GLU A 199 16.68 7.93 17.33
N GLU A 200 16.05 8.50 18.36
CA GLU A 200 15.10 7.77 19.22
C GLU A 200 13.84 7.35 18.45
N ARG A 201 13.33 8.22 17.58
CA ARG A 201 12.17 7.93 16.74
C ARG A 201 12.46 6.74 15.83
N VAL A 202 13.63 6.74 15.18
CA VAL A 202 14.03 5.66 14.28
C VAL A 202 14.32 4.37 15.03
N LYS A 203 15.02 4.41 16.17
CA LYS A 203 15.21 3.24 17.04
C LYS A 203 13.88 2.61 17.43
N HIS A 204 12.89 3.43 17.80
CA HIS A 204 11.55 2.94 18.14
C HIS A 204 10.86 2.24 16.96
N LEU A 205 10.93 2.82 15.75
CA LEU A 205 10.33 2.23 14.56
C LEU A 205 11.03 0.92 14.12
N LEU A 206 12.36 0.88 14.17
CA LEU A 206 13.15 -0.33 13.86
C LEU A 206 12.86 -1.45 14.85
N THR A 207 12.76 -1.12 16.15
CA THR A 207 12.39 -2.09 17.20
C THR A 207 10.99 -2.66 16.99
N ASN A 208 10.08 -1.90 16.38
CA ASN A 208 8.73 -2.33 16.03
C ASN A 208 8.62 -2.93 14.62
N ASN A 209 9.74 -3.37 14.03
CA ASN A 209 9.81 -4.03 12.72
C ASN A 209 9.20 -3.22 11.57
N VAL A 210 9.30 -1.88 11.61
CA VAL A 210 8.89 -1.03 10.49
C VAL A 210 9.97 -1.07 9.41
N SER A 211 9.58 -1.18 8.13
CA SER A 211 10.53 -1.17 7.02
C SER A 211 11.21 0.19 6.84
N GLU A 212 12.47 0.20 6.42
CA GLU A 212 13.23 1.45 6.22
C GLU A 212 12.56 2.40 5.24
N ASN A 213 11.98 1.88 4.15
CA ASN A 213 11.24 2.69 3.18
C ASN A 213 10.08 3.44 3.83
N LEU A 214 9.31 2.78 4.70
CA LEU A 214 8.22 3.43 5.44
C LEU A 214 8.73 4.40 6.50
N ILE A 215 9.88 4.13 7.12
CA ILE A 215 10.53 5.06 8.06
C ILE A 215 10.94 6.34 7.33
N LEU A 216 11.62 6.23 6.19
CA LEU A 216 12.01 7.37 5.36
C LEU A 216 10.79 8.20 4.96
N GLU A 217 9.74 7.54 4.46
CA GLU A 217 8.54 8.19 3.96
C GLU A 217 7.72 8.85 5.07
N MET A 218 7.45 8.15 6.18
CA MET A 218 6.52 8.62 7.21
C MET A 218 7.19 9.40 8.34
N ALA A 219 8.42 9.06 8.72
CA ALA A 219 9.13 9.78 9.77
C ALA A 219 9.82 11.05 9.26
N ASN A 220 9.92 11.22 7.94
CA ASN A 220 10.59 12.33 7.28
C ASN A 220 12.04 12.51 7.76
N VAL A 221 12.76 11.39 7.84
CA VAL A 221 14.17 11.34 8.27
C VAL A 221 15.06 10.95 7.10
N GLY A 222 16.32 11.38 7.12
CA GLY A 222 17.30 10.94 6.13
C GLY A 222 17.87 9.55 6.43
N GLN A 223 18.41 8.88 5.40
CA GLN A 223 19.06 7.57 5.55
C GLN A 223 20.16 7.58 6.63
N GLY A 224 20.91 8.69 6.76
CA GLY A 224 21.96 8.81 7.79
C GLY A 224 21.44 8.69 9.23
N ALA A 225 20.19 9.09 9.51
CA ALA A 225 19.57 8.90 10.82
C ALA A 225 19.25 7.43 11.09
N ILE A 226 18.86 6.68 10.05
CA ILE A 226 18.63 5.23 10.11
C ILE A 226 19.93 4.48 10.38
N ASP A 227 20.98 4.82 9.66
CA ASP A 227 22.28 4.17 9.82
C ASP A 227 22.87 4.42 11.21
N THR A 228 22.76 5.66 11.71
CA THR A 228 23.19 6.04 13.06
C THR A 228 22.40 5.25 14.12
N ALA A 229 21.07 5.18 13.99
CA ALA A 229 20.23 4.43 14.91
C ALA A 229 20.58 2.93 14.93
N LYS A 230 20.84 2.32 13.77
CA LYS A 230 21.28 0.91 13.69
C LYS A 230 22.61 0.68 14.36
N GLN A 231 23.61 1.54 14.13
CA GLN A 231 24.91 1.44 14.77
C GLN A 231 24.80 1.55 16.29
N ALA A 232 23.98 2.49 16.77
CA ALA A 232 23.73 2.64 18.20
C ALA A 232 23.00 1.41 18.79
N MET A 233 22.01 0.84 18.10
CA MET A 233 21.33 -0.39 18.52
C MET A 233 22.28 -1.61 18.54
N GLU A 234 23.19 -1.73 17.57
CA GLU A 234 24.19 -2.81 17.55
C GLU A 234 25.17 -2.68 18.73
N ALA A 235 25.60 -1.45 19.05
CA ALA A 235 26.46 -1.19 20.19
C ALA A 235 25.75 -1.52 21.52
N GLU A 236 24.49 -1.13 21.69
CA GLU A 236 23.67 -1.47 22.87
C GLU A 236 23.49 -2.98 23.04
N MET A 237 23.29 -3.72 21.95
CA MET A 237 23.19 -5.18 21.97
C MET A 237 24.50 -5.86 22.37
N LYS A 238 25.65 -5.40 21.85
CA LYS A 238 26.97 -5.91 22.23
C LYS A 238 27.27 -5.65 23.71
N GLU A 239 26.91 -4.47 24.20
CA GLU A 239 27.09 -4.14 25.61
C GLU A 239 26.20 -5.00 26.51
N LYS A 240 24.94 -5.22 26.12
CA LYS A 240 24.04 -6.13 26.85
C LYS A 240 24.59 -7.56 26.90
N GLN A 241 25.14 -8.07 25.79
CA GLN A 241 25.80 -9.38 25.75
C GLN A 241 27.00 -9.44 26.71
N ARG A 242 27.86 -8.42 26.71
CA ARG A 242 29.00 -8.33 27.62
C ARG A 242 28.56 -8.38 29.09
N LEU A 243 27.50 -7.66 29.44
CA LEU A 243 26.95 -7.65 30.80
C LEU A 243 26.32 -9.00 31.19
N GLU A 244 25.64 -9.67 30.26
CA GLU A 244 25.10 -11.02 30.48
C GLU A 244 26.23 -12.05 30.66
N GLU A 245 27.31 -11.95 29.87
CA GLU A 245 28.51 -12.77 30.02
C GLU A 245 29.22 -12.52 31.35
N GLU A 246 29.38 -11.26 31.76
CA GLU A 246 29.98 -10.89 33.05
C GLU A 246 29.12 -11.37 34.22
N ALA A 247 27.79 -11.23 34.14
CA ALA A 247 26.87 -11.74 35.15
C ALA A 247 26.89 -13.27 35.21
N ALA A 248 26.97 -13.95 34.06
CA ALA A 248 27.11 -15.41 34.00
C ALA A 248 28.46 -15.86 34.57
N ALA A 249 29.55 -15.15 34.27
CA ALA A 249 30.87 -15.41 34.82
C ALA A 249 30.89 -15.20 36.34
N ARG A 250 30.29 -14.11 36.84
CA ARG A 250 30.15 -13.85 38.28
C ARG A 250 29.34 -14.95 38.98
N LYS A 251 28.21 -15.35 38.40
CA LYS A 251 27.39 -16.45 38.93
C LYS A 251 28.15 -17.78 38.94
N LYS A 252 28.98 -18.04 37.93
CA LYS A 252 29.84 -19.23 37.88
C LYS A 252 30.96 -19.17 38.91
N ALA A 253 31.55 -18.01 39.16
CA ALA A 253 32.56 -17.81 40.20
C ALA A 253 31.96 -17.94 41.61
N GLU A 254 30.78 -17.34 41.85
CA GLU A 254 30.05 -17.46 43.12
C GLU A 254 29.67 -18.92 43.42
N ALA A 255 29.20 -19.67 42.40
CA ALA A 255 28.90 -21.10 42.53
C ALA A 255 30.17 -21.98 42.69
N ALA A 256 31.35 -21.50 42.29
CA ALA A 256 32.59 -22.25 42.47
C ALA A 256 33.16 -22.12 43.90
N GLY A 257 32.70 -21.14 44.69
CA GLY A 257 33.25 -20.85 46.01
C GLY A 257 34.62 -20.14 45.95
N PRO A 258 35.20 -19.80 47.10
CA PRO A 258 36.52 -19.17 47.19
C PRO A 258 37.61 -20.01 46.50
N ALA A 259 38.63 -19.35 45.96
CA ALA A 259 39.81 -20.05 45.46
C ALA A 259 40.56 -20.70 46.63
N LEU A 260 41.26 -21.82 46.36
CA LEU A 260 41.96 -22.61 47.38
C LEU A 260 42.93 -21.76 48.23
N GLU A 261 43.56 -20.77 47.62
CA GLU A 261 44.53 -19.86 48.26
C GLU A 261 43.88 -18.81 49.16
N ASP A 262 42.58 -18.54 48.94
CA ASP A 262 41.79 -17.55 49.68
C ASP A 262 41.00 -18.19 50.84
N ILE A 263 41.04 -19.52 50.99
CA ILE A 263 40.37 -20.23 52.08
C ILE A 263 41.22 -20.12 53.35
N PRO A 264 40.71 -19.51 54.44
CA PRO A 264 41.40 -19.47 55.72
C PRO A 264 41.75 -20.88 56.24
N PRO A 265 42.88 -21.09 56.93
CA PRO A 265 43.28 -22.42 57.42
C PRO A 265 42.23 -23.13 58.29
N ASP A 266 41.49 -22.38 59.11
CA ASP A 266 40.38 -22.88 59.92
C ASP A 266 39.19 -23.35 59.07
N GLU A 267 38.76 -22.55 58.10
CA GLU A 267 37.69 -22.93 57.15
C GLU A 267 38.12 -24.10 56.24
N MET A 268 39.39 -24.16 55.86
CA MET A 268 39.97 -25.26 55.07
C MET A 268 39.81 -26.60 55.79
N LEU A 269 40.07 -26.63 57.10
CA LEU A 269 39.93 -27.84 57.92
C LEU A 269 38.45 -28.25 58.06
N GLU A 270 37.54 -27.29 58.22
CA GLU A 270 36.10 -27.56 58.27
C GLU A 270 35.57 -28.12 56.94
N TYR A 271 36.01 -27.56 55.81
CA TYR A 271 35.64 -28.09 54.49
C TYR A 271 36.21 -29.49 54.23
N ILE A 272 37.47 -29.75 54.60
CA ILE A 272 38.09 -31.08 54.45
C ILE A 272 37.39 -32.13 55.32
N ALA A 273 37.03 -31.78 56.56
CA ALA A 273 36.25 -32.65 57.44
C ALA A 273 34.87 -32.97 56.83
N SER A 274 34.17 -31.94 56.35
CA SER A 274 32.87 -32.09 55.69
C SER A 274 32.95 -32.95 54.42
N ILE A 275 34.03 -32.84 53.64
CA ILE A 275 34.27 -33.70 52.47
C ILE A 275 34.47 -35.16 52.91
N ARG A 276 35.26 -35.42 53.95
CA ARG A 276 35.49 -36.78 54.44
C ARG A 276 34.21 -37.42 54.95
N ASP A 277 33.40 -36.67 55.70
CA ASP A 277 32.08 -37.12 56.14
C ASP A 277 31.22 -37.50 54.93
N ILE A 278 31.18 -36.68 53.87
CA ILE A 278 30.42 -36.98 52.64
C ILE A 278 30.92 -38.26 51.93
N PHE A 279 32.24 -38.49 51.89
CA PHE A 279 32.83 -39.70 51.32
C PHE A 279 32.53 -40.97 52.14
N GLU A 280 32.19 -40.84 53.42
CA GLU A 280 31.68 -41.98 54.22
C GLU A 280 30.22 -42.34 53.85
N PHE A 281 29.45 -41.41 53.31
CA PHE A 281 28.04 -41.62 52.93
C PHE A 281 27.83 -42.15 51.51
N SER A 282 28.70 -41.82 50.54
CA SER A 282 28.61 -42.30 49.17
C SER A 282 29.99 -42.43 48.52
N ASP A 283 30.16 -43.45 47.68
CA ASP A 283 31.32 -43.69 46.83
C ASP A 283 31.08 -43.24 45.36
N GLN A 284 29.87 -42.77 45.05
CA GLN A 284 29.53 -42.30 43.70
C GLN A 284 29.91 -40.83 43.54
N GLU A 285 30.87 -40.54 42.66
CA GLU A 285 31.37 -39.19 42.37
C GLU A 285 30.25 -38.17 42.12
N LYS A 286 29.21 -38.56 41.38
CA LYS A 286 28.10 -37.68 41.06
C LYS A 286 27.28 -37.30 42.30
N GLU A 287 27.08 -38.22 43.24
CA GLU A 287 26.36 -37.97 44.49
C GLU A 287 27.21 -37.14 45.46
N ILE A 288 28.51 -37.44 45.56
CA ILE A 288 29.49 -36.68 46.35
C ILE A 288 29.50 -35.21 45.90
N ARG A 289 29.59 -34.95 44.60
CA ARG A 289 29.60 -33.57 44.07
C ARG A 289 28.31 -32.81 44.39
N VAL A 290 27.15 -33.47 44.32
CA VAL A 290 25.85 -32.85 44.67
C VAL A 290 25.77 -32.56 46.17
N MET A 291 26.23 -33.48 47.03
CA MET A 291 26.24 -33.28 48.47
C MET A 291 27.23 -32.18 48.90
N CYS A 292 28.41 -32.12 48.29
CA CYS A 292 29.37 -31.05 48.55
C CYS A 292 28.84 -29.68 48.10
N GLU A 293 28.14 -29.62 46.96
CA GLU A 293 27.49 -28.38 46.49
C GLU A 293 26.37 -27.93 47.46
N GLN A 294 25.54 -28.85 47.97
CA GLN A 294 24.51 -28.55 48.97
C GLN A 294 25.09 -28.09 50.31
N SER A 295 26.27 -28.60 50.68
CA SER A 295 27.01 -28.22 51.88
C SER A 295 27.88 -26.96 51.68
N SER A 296 27.74 -26.27 50.55
CA SER A 296 28.50 -25.03 50.24
C SER A 296 30.02 -25.22 50.28
N ILE A 297 30.50 -26.42 49.96
CA ILE A 297 31.93 -26.75 49.93
C ILE A 297 32.53 -26.19 48.62
N PRO A 298 33.65 -25.44 48.68
CA PRO A 298 34.27 -24.86 47.49
C PRO A 298 34.60 -25.91 46.43
N LYS A 299 34.21 -25.65 45.18
CA LYS A 299 34.38 -26.61 44.08
C LYS A 299 35.84 -27.03 43.88
N ALA A 300 36.78 -26.11 44.09
CA ALA A 300 38.21 -26.40 44.00
C ALA A 300 38.65 -27.52 44.97
N LEU A 301 38.09 -27.55 46.19
CA LEU A 301 38.36 -28.61 47.17
C LEU A 301 37.68 -29.93 46.80
N VAL A 302 36.44 -29.86 46.29
CA VAL A 302 35.72 -31.06 45.80
C VAL A 302 36.47 -31.70 44.62
N ASP A 303 36.97 -30.89 43.68
CA ASP A 303 37.73 -31.36 42.53
C ASP A 303 39.05 -32.04 42.95
N ILE A 304 39.76 -31.48 43.95
CA ILE A 304 40.97 -32.07 44.53
C ILE A 304 40.65 -33.36 45.29
N ALA A 305 39.58 -33.38 46.10
CA ALA A 305 39.19 -34.56 46.86
C ALA A 305 38.84 -35.76 45.98
N VAL A 306 38.18 -35.51 44.83
CA VAL A 306 37.80 -36.56 43.88
C VAL A 306 38.99 -37.01 43.01
N SER A 307 39.85 -36.08 42.58
CA SER A 307 40.88 -36.37 41.56
C SER A 307 42.27 -36.65 42.14
N GLU A 308 42.60 -36.03 43.26
CA GLU A 308 43.93 -36.04 43.89
C GLU A 308 43.83 -36.21 45.43
N PRO A 309 43.38 -37.37 45.95
CA PRO A 309 43.14 -37.55 47.39
C PRO A 309 44.37 -37.27 48.26
N GLY A 310 45.57 -37.63 47.81
CA GLY A 310 46.81 -37.37 48.55
C GLY A 310 47.15 -35.88 48.70
N ARG A 311 46.68 -35.04 47.78
CA ARG A 311 46.85 -33.58 47.87
C ARG A 311 45.88 -32.94 48.87
N LEU A 312 44.72 -33.57 49.11
CA LEU A 312 43.80 -33.15 50.17
C LEU A 312 44.46 -33.29 51.55
N ASP A 313 45.21 -34.38 51.77
CA ASP A 313 45.95 -34.61 53.02
C ASP A 313 47.11 -33.63 53.22
N GLU A 314 47.75 -33.19 52.14
CA GLU A 314 48.80 -32.16 52.17
C GLU A 314 48.22 -30.79 52.56
N LEU A 315 47.05 -30.44 52.02
CA LEU A 315 46.33 -29.21 52.37
C LEU A 315 45.87 -29.20 53.82
N GLU A 316 45.39 -30.34 54.34
CA GLU A 316 45.02 -30.47 55.75
C GLU A 316 46.23 -30.24 56.67
N LYS A 317 47.37 -30.89 56.37
CA LYS A 317 48.60 -30.70 57.16
C LYS A 317 49.11 -29.27 57.11
N ALA A 318 49.07 -28.64 55.93
CA ALA A 318 49.48 -27.25 55.77
C ALA A 318 48.57 -26.28 56.55
N ALA A 319 47.28 -26.59 56.68
CA ALA A 319 46.32 -25.79 57.43
C ALA A 319 46.41 -25.98 58.96
N GLN A 320 46.92 -27.13 59.44
CA GLN A 320 47.10 -27.43 60.88
C GLN A 320 48.31 -26.72 61.53
N GLY A 321 49.26 -26.21 60.72
CA GLY A 321 50.48 -25.53 61.18
C GLY A 321 51.69 -26.45 61.29
#